data_AF-A0A931WTU5-F1
#
_entry.id   AF-A0A931WTU5-F1
#
_cell.length_a   1.000
_cell.length_b   1.000
_cell.length_c   1.000
_cell.angle_alpha   90.00
_cell.angle_beta   90.00
_cell.angle_gamma   90.00
#
_symmetry.space_group_name_H-M   'P 1'
#
loop_
_entity.id
_entity.type
_entity.pdbx_description
1 polymer ?
#
loop_
_entity_poly.entity_id
_entity_poly.type
_entity_poly.pdbx_seq_one_letter_code
_entity_poly.pdbx_strand_id
1 'polypeptide(L)'
;MSQCYHQAETIADLAQRQAEAKWAIASESRGRLDALTTLTQSEKTIATTGDSWDSDPWLFGVANGILDLRSGKMRPGQPTDLISRHSPVPYVANAPADRWRQFLVEIFNGDSSLISFVQKAAGLSMTGITTEQVWFLCYEKGANGKSSFLSVLAHVFGEYAQTLPFATLSFPERPQNPNDLAALAGVRIVTTVESGEAGRLNEARIKGLAGEDTIRARFLHAEYFDFRPCLKLWLAVNHRPLVRDESLGFWRKVRLVPFVQQFLLNKALKGQPLAESEGILAWGLLRGV
;
A
#
# COMPACT_ATOMS: atom_id res chain seq x y z
N MET A 1 -0.20 -19.05 26.69
CA MET A 1 -1.02 -20.19 27.13
C MET A 1 -2.46 -19.76 27.07
N SER A 2 -3.32 -20.53 26.40
CA SER A 2 -4.72 -20.19 26.07
C SER A 2 -5.60 -20.01 27.32
N GLN A 3 -6.57 -19.08 27.26
CA GLN A 3 -7.56 -18.81 28.32
C GLN A 3 -8.27 -20.07 28.85
N CYS A 4 -8.46 -21.08 27.99
CA CYS A 4 -9.12 -22.33 28.34
C CYS A 4 -8.33 -23.17 29.37
N TYR A 5 -7.00 -23.09 29.37
CA TYR A 5 -6.17 -23.79 30.36
C TYR A 5 -6.25 -23.14 31.74
N HIS A 6 -6.26 -21.81 31.79
CA HIS A 6 -6.44 -21.07 33.04
C HIS A 6 -7.84 -21.28 33.64
N GLN A 7 -8.86 -21.39 32.79
CA GLN A 7 -10.20 -21.71 33.25
C GLN A 7 -10.23 -23.09 33.94
N ALA A 8 -9.59 -24.11 33.38
CA ALA A 8 -9.49 -25.42 34.02
C ALA A 8 -8.79 -25.36 35.39
N GLU A 9 -7.72 -24.60 35.54
CA GLU A 9 -6.99 -24.43 36.82
C GLU A 9 -7.85 -23.87 37.95
N THR A 10 -8.82 -23.00 37.63
CA THR A 10 -9.70 -22.37 38.61
C THR A 10 -10.86 -23.25 39.10
N ILE A 11 -11.13 -24.39 38.44
CA ILE A 11 -12.23 -25.28 38.80
C ILE A 11 -11.83 -26.12 40.01
N ALA A 12 -12.59 -26.03 41.11
CA ALA A 12 -12.32 -26.75 42.36
C ALA A 12 -12.63 -28.26 42.27
N ASP A 13 -13.68 -28.64 41.54
CA ASP A 13 -14.05 -30.04 41.36
C ASP A 13 -13.08 -30.77 40.41
N LEU A 14 -12.54 -31.90 40.85
CA LEU A 14 -11.50 -32.63 40.11
C LEU A 14 -12.02 -33.20 38.78
N ALA A 15 -13.26 -33.70 38.76
CA ALA A 15 -13.82 -34.32 37.56
C ALA A 15 -14.13 -33.27 36.49
N GLN A 16 -14.68 -32.12 36.90
CA GLN A 16 -14.92 -30.98 36.02
C GLN A 16 -13.60 -30.38 35.51
N ARG A 17 -12.59 -30.24 36.37
CA ARG A 17 -11.24 -29.79 35.97
C ARG A 17 -10.63 -30.69 34.91
N GLN A 18 -10.70 -32.01 35.10
CA GLN A 18 -10.18 -32.99 34.13
C GLN A 18 -10.96 -32.95 32.81
N ALA A 19 -12.27 -32.79 32.86
CA ALA A 19 -13.10 -32.66 31.66
C ALA A 19 -12.76 -31.39 30.86
N GLU A 20 -12.61 -30.25 31.55
CA GLU A 20 -12.27 -28.96 30.93
C GLU A 20 -10.88 -28.99 30.29
N ALA A 21 -9.87 -29.52 31.00
CA ALA A 21 -8.52 -29.67 30.47
C ALA A 21 -8.49 -30.61 29.24
N LYS A 22 -9.24 -31.72 29.29
CA LYS A 22 -9.37 -32.65 28.16
C LYS A 22 -10.07 -31.98 26.97
N TRP A 23 -11.09 -31.15 27.22
CA TRP A 23 -11.76 -30.39 26.17
C TRP A 23 -10.82 -29.35 25.55
N ALA A 24 -10.09 -28.58 26.36
CA ALA A 24 -9.13 -27.59 25.89
C ALA A 24 -8.11 -28.21 24.92
N ILE A 25 -7.45 -29.29 25.33
CA ILE A 25 -6.49 -30.03 24.49
C ILE A 25 -7.16 -30.54 23.20
N ALA A 26 -8.35 -31.13 23.31
CA ALA A 26 -9.03 -31.69 22.15
C ALA A 26 -9.53 -30.61 21.18
N SER A 27 -9.94 -29.44 21.68
CA SER A 27 -10.41 -28.29 20.91
C SER A 27 -9.34 -27.71 19.99
N GLU A 28 -8.07 -27.84 20.36
CA GLU A 28 -6.91 -27.39 19.59
C GLU A 28 -6.53 -28.35 18.45
N SER A 29 -7.18 -29.52 18.36
CA SER A 29 -6.92 -30.44 17.26
C SER A 29 -7.34 -29.83 15.92
N ARG A 30 -6.50 -29.99 14.90
CA ARG A 30 -6.74 -29.48 13.54
C ARG A 30 -8.14 -29.84 13.03
N GLY A 31 -8.58 -31.09 13.22
CA GLY A 31 -9.90 -31.53 12.76
C GLY A 31 -11.06 -30.75 13.40
N ARG A 32 -10.93 -30.34 14.67
CA ARG A 32 -11.95 -29.51 15.33
C ARG A 32 -11.87 -28.05 14.93
N LEU A 33 -10.67 -27.51 14.71
CA LEU A 33 -10.48 -26.15 14.19
C LEU A 33 -11.03 -26.01 12.76
N ASP A 34 -10.80 -27.02 11.91
CA ASP A 34 -11.34 -27.08 10.55
C ASP A 34 -12.88 -27.17 10.61
N ALA A 35 -13.43 -28.04 11.45
CA ALA A 35 -14.89 -28.17 11.64
C ALA A 35 -15.53 -26.88 12.17
N LEU A 36 -14.89 -26.22 13.15
CA LEU A 36 -15.34 -24.92 13.67
C LEU A 36 -15.37 -23.88 12.55
N THR A 37 -14.29 -23.79 11.77
CA THR A 37 -14.21 -22.86 10.64
C THR A 37 -15.36 -23.10 9.66
N THR A 38 -15.61 -24.35 9.27
CA THR A 38 -16.73 -24.72 8.39
C THR A 38 -18.08 -24.32 8.97
N LEU A 39 -18.33 -24.57 10.26
CA LEU A 39 -19.60 -24.20 10.90
C LEU A 39 -19.79 -22.68 10.97
N THR A 40 -18.72 -21.93 11.23
CA THR A 40 -18.80 -20.47 11.33
C THR A 40 -19.00 -19.76 9.99
N GLN A 41 -18.75 -20.43 8.86
CA GLN A 41 -19.00 -19.85 7.52
C GLN A 41 -20.48 -19.52 7.27
N SER A 42 -21.42 -20.18 7.96
CA SER A 42 -22.85 -19.86 7.89
C SER A 42 -23.31 -18.83 8.93
N GLU A 43 -22.47 -18.49 9.91
CA GLU A 43 -22.83 -17.55 10.97
C GLU A 43 -22.71 -16.11 10.46
N LYS A 44 -23.86 -15.45 10.23
CA LYS A 44 -23.91 -14.09 9.65
C LYS A 44 -23.16 -13.02 10.45
N THR A 45 -22.94 -13.25 11.73
CA THR A 45 -22.19 -12.34 12.60
C THR A 45 -20.68 -12.41 12.39
N ILE A 46 -20.19 -13.48 11.74
CA ILE A 46 -18.77 -13.76 11.51
C ILE A 46 -18.46 -13.78 10.01
N ALA A 47 -19.35 -14.37 9.21
CA ALA A 47 -19.16 -14.58 7.79
C ALA A 47 -19.34 -13.30 6.98
N THR A 48 -18.46 -13.10 6.00
CA THR A 48 -18.54 -12.04 5.00
C THR A 48 -18.05 -12.57 3.65
N THR A 49 -18.53 -12.03 2.54
CA THR A 49 -18.23 -12.51 1.18
C THR A 49 -16.83 -12.14 0.69
N GLY A 50 -16.02 -11.46 1.49
CA GLY A 50 -14.69 -10.98 1.08
C GLY A 50 -14.74 -9.62 0.38
N ASP A 51 -15.71 -9.44 -0.53
CA ASP A 51 -15.85 -8.24 -1.38
C ASP A 51 -16.07 -6.93 -0.62
N SER A 52 -16.50 -7.01 0.64
CA SER A 52 -16.77 -5.85 1.49
C SER A 52 -15.51 -5.33 2.22
N TRP A 53 -14.44 -6.12 2.26
CA TRP A 53 -13.17 -5.70 2.88
C TRP A 53 -12.48 -4.61 2.06
N ASP A 54 -11.93 -3.63 2.76
CA ASP A 54 -11.21 -2.47 2.21
C ASP A 54 -12.03 -1.67 1.17
N SER A 55 -13.37 -1.71 1.28
CA SER A 55 -14.29 -1.18 0.28
C SER A 55 -14.47 0.35 0.31
N ASP A 56 -14.27 1.02 1.46
CA ASP A 56 -14.29 2.49 1.52
C ASP A 56 -12.91 3.06 1.12
N PRO A 57 -12.78 3.73 -0.05
CA PRO A 57 -11.50 4.25 -0.53
C PRO A 57 -10.97 5.42 0.31
N TRP A 58 -11.74 5.95 1.26
CA TRP A 58 -11.34 7.08 2.10
C TRP A 58 -10.97 6.69 3.52
N LEU A 59 -11.23 5.45 3.94
CA LEU A 59 -10.71 4.95 5.21
C LEU A 59 -9.28 4.49 5.01
N PHE A 60 -8.36 4.92 5.87
CA PHE A 60 -6.95 4.52 5.82
C PHE A 60 -6.55 3.99 7.20
N GLY A 61 -6.22 2.70 7.27
CA GLY A 61 -5.76 2.07 8.50
C GLY A 61 -4.38 2.57 8.90
N VAL A 62 -4.22 2.94 10.16
CA VAL A 62 -2.96 3.38 10.79
C VAL A 62 -2.74 2.59 12.07
N ALA A 63 -1.52 2.57 12.60
CA ALA A 63 -1.19 1.71 13.75
C ALA A 63 -2.02 1.99 15.02
N ASN A 64 -2.59 3.21 15.14
CA ASN A 64 -3.39 3.63 16.27
C ASN A 64 -4.89 3.84 15.95
N GLY A 65 -5.39 3.37 14.80
CA GLY A 65 -6.82 3.44 14.47
C GLY A 65 -7.11 3.52 12.97
N ILE A 66 -8.26 4.11 12.64
CA ILE A 66 -8.69 4.38 11.27
C ILE A 66 -8.74 5.89 11.06
N LEU A 67 -8.07 6.35 10.00
CA LEU A 67 -8.11 7.73 9.56
C LEU A 67 -9.16 7.89 8.46
N ASP A 68 -10.15 8.77 8.68
CA ASP A 68 -11.07 9.19 7.63
C ASP A 68 -10.45 10.34 6.84
N LEU A 69 -9.99 10.03 5.63
CA LEU A 69 -9.29 10.97 4.75
C LEU A 69 -10.18 12.14 4.32
N ARG A 70 -11.51 12.01 4.32
CA ARG A 70 -12.44 13.11 3.97
C ARG A 70 -12.40 14.22 5.00
N SER A 71 -12.28 13.84 6.28
CA SER A 71 -12.32 14.77 7.41
C SER A 71 -10.94 15.07 8.01
N GLY A 72 -9.95 14.24 7.70
CA GLY A 72 -8.62 14.26 8.32
C GLY A 72 -8.62 13.81 9.78
N LYS A 73 -9.70 13.20 10.28
CA LYS A 73 -9.83 12.78 11.68
C LYS A 73 -9.58 11.28 11.84
N MET A 74 -8.86 10.93 12.91
CA MET A 74 -8.64 9.54 13.31
C MET A 74 -9.61 9.15 14.41
N ARG A 75 -10.08 7.90 14.35
CA ARG A 75 -10.88 7.27 15.40
C ARG A 75 -10.41 5.83 15.64
N PRO A 76 -10.75 5.21 16.79
CA PRO A 76 -10.60 3.78 16.96
C PRO A 76 -11.30 3.01 15.84
N GLY A 77 -10.67 1.91 15.41
CA GLY A 77 -11.25 0.99 14.43
C GLY A 77 -12.43 0.23 15.02
N GLN A 78 -13.40 -0.08 14.17
CA GLN A 78 -14.58 -0.86 14.50
C GLN A 78 -14.66 -2.06 13.55
N PRO A 79 -15.18 -3.23 13.97
CA PRO A 79 -15.33 -4.39 13.09
C PRO A 79 -16.11 -4.08 11.81
N THR A 80 -17.05 -3.13 11.87
CA THR A 80 -17.86 -2.67 10.73
C THR A 80 -17.08 -1.89 9.69
N ASP A 81 -15.85 -1.43 9.99
CA ASP A 81 -15.00 -0.74 9.02
C ASP A 81 -14.51 -1.68 7.92
N LEU A 82 -14.42 -2.98 8.23
CA LEU A 82 -13.93 -4.02 7.34
C LEU A 82 -12.62 -3.62 6.65
N ILE A 83 -11.71 -2.99 7.40
CA ILE A 83 -10.38 -2.62 6.91
C ILE A 83 -9.42 -3.74 7.31
N SER A 84 -8.80 -4.37 6.31
CA SER A 84 -7.84 -5.46 6.51
C SER A 84 -6.39 -4.99 6.39
N ARG A 85 -6.17 -3.82 5.79
CA ARG A 85 -4.85 -3.23 5.55
C ARG A 85 -4.56 -2.06 6.47
N HIS A 86 -3.30 -1.90 6.86
CA HIS A 86 -2.88 -0.75 7.64
C HIS A 86 -1.45 -0.29 7.35
N SER A 87 -1.22 1.00 7.60
CA SER A 87 0.11 1.55 7.80
C SER A 87 0.64 1.14 9.18
N PRO A 88 1.93 0.78 9.33
CA PRO A 88 2.56 0.55 10.62
C PRO A 88 2.81 1.83 11.42
N VAL A 89 2.49 3.00 10.86
CA VAL A 89 2.77 4.31 11.44
C VAL A 89 1.53 4.82 12.20
N PRO A 90 1.66 5.26 13.46
CA PRO A 90 0.56 5.90 14.16
C PRO A 90 0.33 7.32 13.61
N TYR A 91 -0.93 7.73 13.50
CA TYR A 91 -1.28 9.09 13.10
C TYR A 91 -1.18 10.05 14.29
N VAL A 92 -0.34 11.08 14.13
CA VAL A 92 -0.18 12.21 15.05
C VAL A 92 -0.22 13.51 14.25
N ALA A 93 -1.31 14.26 14.36
CA ALA A 93 -1.63 15.38 13.46
C ALA A 93 -0.53 16.44 13.34
N ASN A 94 0.20 16.72 14.43
CA ASN A 94 1.25 17.74 14.49
C ASN A 94 2.66 17.16 14.68
N ALA A 95 2.89 15.90 14.29
CA ALA A 95 4.22 15.31 14.40
C ALA A 95 5.24 16.07 13.52
N PRO A 96 6.46 16.31 14.04
CA PRO A 96 7.51 16.98 13.29
C PRO A 96 8.02 16.10 12.14
N ALA A 97 8.44 16.75 11.06
CA ALA A 97 8.97 16.12 9.85
C ALA A 97 10.02 17.03 9.20
N ASP A 98 10.89 17.62 10.02
CA ASP A 98 11.77 18.70 9.57
C ASP A 98 12.85 18.19 8.63
N ARG A 99 13.40 16.99 8.90
CA ARG A 99 14.35 16.35 7.98
C ARG A 99 13.67 15.97 6.67
N TRP A 100 12.43 15.49 6.70
CA TRP A 100 11.62 15.21 5.51
C TRP A 100 11.35 16.47 4.68
N ARG A 101 10.90 17.56 5.31
CA ARG A 101 10.67 18.85 4.64
C ARG A 101 11.96 19.38 4.02
N GLN A 102 13.07 19.31 4.76
CA GLN A 102 14.39 19.68 4.24
C GLN A 102 14.79 18.79 3.05
N PHE A 103 14.56 17.48 3.13
CA PHE A 103 14.83 16.55 2.02
C PHE A 103 14.05 16.93 0.77
N LEU A 104 12.76 17.28 0.89
CA LEU A 104 11.95 17.72 -0.25
C LEU A 104 12.49 19.02 -0.87
N VAL A 105 12.91 19.98 -0.04
CA VAL A 105 13.58 21.21 -0.50
C VAL A 105 14.89 20.89 -1.22
N GLU A 106 15.69 19.96 -0.70
CA GLU A 106 16.96 19.54 -1.30
C GLU A 106 16.75 18.88 -2.67
N ILE A 107 15.83 17.92 -2.80
CA ILE A 107 15.63 17.17 -4.07
C ILE A 107 14.92 17.99 -5.15
N PHE A 108 14.08 18.95 -4.75
CA PHE A 108 13.34 19.82 -5.67
C PHE A 108 13.90 21.24 -5.77
N ASN A 109 15.11 21.47 -5.25
CA ASN A 109 15.80 22.77 -5.32
C ASN A 109 14.97 23.96 -4.79
N GLY A 110 14.21 23.73 -3.72
CA GLY A 110 13.31 24.74 -3.14
C GLY A 110 12.09 25.10 -3.98
N ASP A 111 11.78 24.36 -5.04
CA ASP A 111 10.55 24.56 -5.82
C ASP A 111 9.31 24.21 -4.98
N SER A 112 8.76 25.23 -4.33
CA SER A 112 7.58 25.11 -3.47
C SER A 112 6.33 24.61 -4.22
N SER A 113 6.23 24.89 -5.53
CA SER A 113 5.10 24.45 -6.34
C SER A 113 5.17 22.95 -6.60
N LEU A 114 6.36 22.44 -6.94
CA LEU A 114 6.62 21.02 -7.13
C LEU A 114 6.50 20.24 -5.81
N ILE A 115 7.04 20.78 -4.71
CA ILE A 115 6.87 20.19 -3.37
C ILE A 115 5.39 20.08 -3.01
N SER A 116 4.62 21.15 -3.23
CA SER A 116 3.17 21.12 -2.96
C SER A 116 2.42 20.17 -3.89
N PHE A 117 2.86 20.01 -5.14
CA PHE A 117 2.29 19.04 -6.07
C PHE A 117 2.55 17.60 -5.59
N VAL A 118 3.79 17.29 -5.20
CA VAL A 118 4.19 15.97 -4.73
C VAL A 118 3.49 15.62 -3.41
N GLN A 119 3.28 16.60 -2.53
CA GLN A 119 2.48 16.43 -1.31
C GLN A 119 1.03 16.03 -1.66
N LYS A 120 0.41 16.73 -2.61
CA LYS A 120 -0.95 16.39 -3.10
C LYS A 120 -0.99 15.00 -3.72
N ALA A 121 0.00 14.66 -4.53
CA ALA A 121 0.13 13.35 -5.16
C ALA A 121 0.26 12.22 -4.13
N ALA A 122 1.03 12.45 -3.06
CA ALA A 122 1.19 11.50 -1.96
C ALA A 122 -0.12 11.31 -1.19
N GLY A 123 -0.82 12.38 -0.80
CA GLY A 123 -2.12 12.24 -0.13
C GLY A 123 -3.20 11.65 -1.03
N LEU A 124 -3.24 12.00 -2.33
CA LEU A 124 -4.15 11.37 -3.28
C LEU A 124 -3.89 9.87 -3.32
N SER A 125 -2.62 9.47 -3.30
CA SER A 125 -2.19 8.06 -3.26
C SER A 125 -2.66 7.36 -1.98
N MET A 126 -2.89 8.06 -0.86
CA MET A 126 -3.45 7.45 0.37
C MET A 126 -4.92 7.03 0.19
N THR A 127 -5.66 7.65 -0.72
CA THR A 127 -7.03 7.23 -1.06
C THR A 127 -7.03 6.02 -2.01
N GLY A 128 -8.12 5.28 -2.05
CA GLY A 128 -8.39 4.27 -3.07
C GLY A 128 -8.99 4.82 -4.37
N ILE A 129 -9.08 6.15 -4.52
CA ILE A 129 -9.80 6.81 -5.62
C ILE A 129 -8.95 6.87 -6.88
N THR A 130 -9.49 6.48 -8.02
CA THR A 130 -8.77 6.47 -9.31
C THR A 130 -9.39 7.34 -10.40
N THR A 131 -10.37 8.18 -10.06
CA THR A 131 -11.11 9.05 -11.00
C THR A 131 -10.23 10.01 -11.80
N GLU A 132 -9.12 10.48 -11.21
CA GLU A 132 -8.14 11.32 -11.90
C GLU A 132 -7.35 10.56 -12.98
N GLN A 133 -7.34 9.23 -12.89
CA GLN A 133 -6.63 8.32 -13.80
C GLN A 133 -5.15 8.71 -13.97
N VAL A 134 -4.46 9.00 -12.87
CA VAL A 134 -3.07 9.50 -12.89
C VAL A 134 -2.05 8.46 -12.45
N TRP A 135 -0.86 8.58 -13.01
CA TRP A 135 0.37 7.94 -12.53
C TRP A 135 1.55 8.92 -12.64
N PHE A 136 2.55 8.71 -11.78
CA PHE A 136 3.64 9.64 -11.59
C PHE A 136 4.94 9.07 -12.16
N LEU A 137 5.57 9.82 -13.06
CA LEU A 137 6.87 9.51 -13.65
C LEU A 137 7.94 10.35 -12.97
N CYS A 138 8.67 9.77 -12.03
CA CYS A 138 9.84 10.38 -11.40
C CYS A 138 11.04 10.24 -12.35
N TYR A 139 11.38 11.33 -13.02
CA TYR A 139 12.41 11.34 -14.06
C TYR A 139 13.57 12.23 -13.65
N GLU A 140 14.78 11.79 -13.99
CA GLU A 140 16.01 12.55 -14.27
C GLU A 140 17.22 11.64 -14.07
N LYS A 141 18.36 11.92 -14.70
CA LYS A 141 19.57 11.10 -14.55
C LYS A 141 20.32 11.46 -13.27
N GLY A 142 20.73 10.44 -12.50
CA GLY A 142 21.67 10.58 -11.38
C GLY A 142 21.14 10.16 -10.00
N ALA A 143 22.01 10.30 -9.00
CA ALA A 143 21.70 10.10 -7.59
C ALA A 143 20.90 11.28 -7.03
N ASN A 144 19.60 11.32 -7.37
CA ASN A 144 18.76 12.51 -7.20
C ASN A 144 17.70 12.34 -6.08
N GLY A 145 17.79 11.27 -5.29
CA GLY A 145 16.87 11.01 -4.18
C GLY A 145 15.56 10.28 -4.55
N LYS A 146 15.33 9.93 -5.83
CA LYS A 146 14.13 9.20 -6.31
C LYS A 146 13.83 7.94 -5.49
N SER A 147 14.82 7.05 -5.37
CA SER A 147 14.66 5.77 -4.65
C SER A 147 14.43 5.98 -3.16
N SER A 148 15.10 6.97 -2.55
CA SER A 148 14.88 7.31 -1.14
C SER A 148 13.46 7.85 -0.93
N PHE A 149 13.01 8.78 -1.77
CA PHE A 149 11.64 9.31 -1.72
C PHE A 149 10.59 8.20 -1.81
N LEU A 150 10.69 7.31 -2.81
CA LEU A 150 9.75 6.21 -2.98
C LEU A 150 9.81 5.19 -1.83
N SER A 151 11.00 4.90 -1.31
CA SER A 151 11.17 3.99 -0.16
C SER A 151 10.50 4.53 1.10
N VAL A 152 10.54 5.85 1.32
CA VAL A 152 9.87 6.48 2.47
C VAL A 152 8.36 6.42 2.33
N LEU A 153 7.82 6.74 1.14
CA LEU A 153 6.39 6.59 0.89
C LEU A 153 5.94 5.15 1.08
N ALA A 154 6.67 4.17 0.52
CA ALA A 154 6.33 2.76 0.70
C ALA A 154 6.31 2.34 2.18
N HIS A 155 7.27 2.82 2.98
CA HIS A 155 7.29 2.55 4.42
C HIS A 155 6.07 3.14 5.14
N VAL A 156 5.77 4.42 4.90
CA VAL A 156 4.64 5.12 5.54
C VAL A 156 3.30 4.50 5.14
N PHE A 157 3.18 3.97 3.92
CA PHE A 157 1.97 3.32 3.45
C PHE A 157 1.81 1.89 3.96
N GLY A 158 2.89 1.22 4.34
CA GLY A 158 2.82 -0.13 4.92
C GLY A 158 2.17 -1.14 3.98
N GLU A 159 1.12 -1.80 4.45
CA GLU A 159 0.37 -2.82 3.68
C GLU A 159 -0.39 -2.24 2.49
N TYR A 160 -0.52 -0.91 2.39
CA TYR A 160 -1.06 -0.24 1.21
C TYR A 160 -0.01 -0.01 0.12
N ALA A 161 1.25 -0.35 0.34
CA ALA A 161 2.32 -0.20 -0.62
C ALA A 161 2.76 -1.54 -1.22
N GLN A 162 3.02 -1.54 -2.52
CA GLN A 162 3.70 -2.64 -3.20
C GLN A 162 4.86 -2.12 -4.05
N THR A 163 5.97 -2.84 -4.04
CA THR A 163 7.06 -2.59 -4.99
C THR A 163 6.99 -3.63 -6.11
N LEU A 164 6.97 -3.17 -7.36
CA LEU A 164 7.00 -4.05 -8.53
C LEU A 164 8.36 -4.02 -9.22
N PRO A 165 8.83 -5.15 -9.75
CA PRO A 165 9.89 -5.15 -10.75
C PRO A 165 9.48 -4.26 -11.95
N PHE A 166 10.40 -3.44 -12.45
CA PHE A 166 10.14 -2.58 -13.61
C PHE A 166 9.68 -3.39 -14.83
N ALA A 167 10.23 -4.60 -14.99
CA ALA A 167 9.86 -5.54 -16.06
C ALA A 167 8.36 -5.89 -16.08
N THR A 168 7.64 -5.72 -14.97
CA THR A 168 6.18 -5.91 -14.89
C THR A 168 5.42 -4.76 -15.55
N LEU A 169 6.01 -3.58 -15.73
CA LEU A 169 5.42 -2.46 -16.47
C LEU A 169 6.01 -2.29 -17.87
N SER A 170 7.05 -3.04 -18.22
CA SER A 170 7.65 -3.05 -19.56
C SER A 170 6.95 -4.05 -20.49
N PHE A 171 7.13 -3.88 -21.80
CA PHE A 171 6.78 -4.93 -22.74
C PHE A 171 7.60 -6.18 -22.45
N PRO A 172 6.94 -7.34 -22.28
CA PRO A 172 7.65 -8.57 -21.99
C PRO A 172 8.54 -9.00 -23.15
N GLU A 173 9.79 -9.36 -22.84
CA GLU A 173 10.57 -10.25 -23.70
C GLU A 173 10.15 -11.72 -23.53
N ARG A 174 9.49 -12.05 -22.41
CA ARG A 174 8.96 -13.39 -22.06
C ARG A 174 7.59 -13.28 -21.39
N PRO A 175 6.72 -14.31 -21.48
CA PRO A 175 5.41 -14.30 -20.83
C PRO A 175 5.53 -13.94 -19.33
N GLN A 176 4.85 -12.87 -18.93
CA GLN A 176 4.93 -12.30 -17.59
C GLN A 176 4.15 -13.11 -16.57
N ASN A 177 4.56 -12.99 -15.31
CA ASN A 177 3.92 -13.64 -14.18
C ASN A 177 2.64 -12.88 -13.76
N PRO A 178 1.44 -13.48 -13.89
CA PRO A 178 0.19 -12.86 -13.42
C PRO A 178 0.17 -12.58 -11.91
N ASN A 179 1.06 -13.22 -11.15
CA ASN A 179 1.19 -13.11 -9.70
C ASN A 179 1.48 -11.68 -9.23
N ASP A 180 2.29 -10.93 -9.99
CA ASP A 180 2.64 -9.56 -9.63
C ASP A 180 1.42 -8.63 -9.70
N LEU A 181 0.53 -8.86 -10.66
CA LEU A 181 -0.73 -8.11 -10.80
C LEU A 181 -1.73 -8.52 -9.72
N ALA A 182 -1.78 -9.81 -9.36
CA ALA A 182 -2.64 -10.30 -8.30
C ALA A 182 -2.31 -9.66 -6.95
N ALA A 183 -1.03 -9.42 -6.66
CA ALA A 183 -0.58 -8.77 -5.44
C ALA A 183 -1.03 -7.29 -5.32
N LEU A 184 -1.58 -6.68 -6.38
CA LEU A 184 -2.00 -5.27 -6.39
C LEU A 184 -3.44 -5.05 -5.90
N ALA A 185 -4.20 -6.11 -5.66
CA ALA A 185 -5.56 -6.00 -5.15
C ALA A 185 -5.58 -5.34 -3.76
N GLY A 186 -6.25 -4.18 -3.64
CA GLY A 186 -6.33 -3.41 -2.40
C GLY A 186 -5.10 -2.54 -2.08
N VAL A 187 -4.05 -2.56 -2.92
CA VAL A 187 -2.87 -1.69 -2.78
C VAL A 187 -3.23 -0.27 -3.23
N ARG A 188 -2.69 0.76 -2.57
CA ARG A 188 -2.95 2.18 -2.91
C ARG A 188 -1.76 2.91 -3.51
N ILE A 189 -0.54 2.46 -3.22
CA ILE A 189 0.67 2.96 -3.88
C ILE A 189 1.49 1.82 -4.43
N VAL A 190 1.87 1.93 -5.70
CA VAL A 190 2.80 1.00 -6.33
C VAL A 190 4.04 1.77 -6.74
N THR A 191 5.19 1.33 -6.25
CA THR A 191 6.48 1.92 -6.62
C THR A 191 7.27 0.97 -7.50
N THR A 192 8.03 1.53 -8.43
CA THR A 192 8.99 0.76 -9.21
C THR A 192 10.15 1.65 -9.64
N VAL A 193 11.35 1.07 -9.68
CA VAL A 193 12.59 1.77 -10.02
C VAL A 193 13.28 1.00 -11.14
N GLU A 194 13.58 1.68 -12.23
CA GLU A 194 14.37 1.13 -13.33
C GLU A 194 15.86 1.20 -13.00
N SER A 195 16.55 0.06 -13.05
CA SER A 195 17.98 -0.07 -12.74
C SER A 195 18.88 -0.20 -14.00
N GLY A 196 18.35 0.00 -15.21
CA GLY A 196 19.06 -0.28 -16.47
C GLY A 196 18.74 0.70 -17.61
N GLU A 197 18.99 0.27 -18.85
CA GLU A 197 18.66 1.02 -20.07
C GLU A 197 17.14 1.16 -20.26
N ALA A 198 16.72 2.26 -20.88
CA ALA A 198 15.32 2.61 -21.11
C ALA A 198 14.55 1.48 -21.80
N GLY A 199 13.71 0.78 -21.03
CA GLY A 199 12.77 -0.20 -21.58
C GLY A 199 11.59 0.45 -22.31
N ARG A 200 10.90 -0.34 -23.14
CA ARG A 200 9.60 0.06 -23.70
C ARG A 200 8.49 -0.21 -22.70
N LEU A 201 7.67 0.78 -22.36
CA LEU A 201 6.53 0.61 -21.44
C LEU A 201 5.41 -0.16 -22.09
N ASN A 202 4.74 -1.02 -21.32
CA ASN A 202 3.48 -1.65 -21.70
C ASN A 202 2.33 -0.66 -21.44
N GLU A 203 1.96 0.13 -22.45
CA GLU A 203 1.01 1.23 -22.29
C GLU A 203 -0.39 0.73 -21.91
N ALA A 204 -0.81 -0.41 -22.44
CA ALA A 204 -2.10 -1.02 -22.12
C ALA A 204 -2.18 -1.41 -20.64
N ARG A 205 -1.12 -2.00 -20.08
CA ARG A 205 -1.07 -2.36 -18.66
C ARG A 205 -1.09 -1.13 -17.77
N ILE A 206 -0.28 -0.12 -18.08
CA ILE A 206 -0.24 1.12 -17.30
C ILE A 206 -1.60 1.82 -17.35
N LYS A 207 -2.27 1.86 -18.52
CA LYS A 207 -3.62 2.42 -18.67
C LYS A 207 -4.66 1.70 -17.81
N GLY A 208 -4.59 0.37 -17.74
CA GLY A 208 -5.46 -0.45 -16.90
C GLY A 208 -5.22 -0.19 -15.42
N LEU A 209 -3.95 -0.19 -14.98
CA LEU A 209 -3.58 0.06 -13.58
C LEU A 209 -3.87 1.49 -13.11
N ALA A 210 -3.71 2.49 -13.99
CA ALA A 210 -4.10 3.89 -13.75
C ALA A 210 -5.54 4.17 -14.23
N GLY A 211 -6.37 3.14 -14.33
CA GLY A 211 -7.75 3.23 -14.77
C GLY A 211 -8.73 2.81 -13.69
N GLU A 212 -9.98 2.65 -14.08
CA GLU A 212 -11.10 2.22 -13.23
C GLU A 212 -11.67 0.86 -13.66
N ASP A 213 -11.14 0.30 -14.75
CA ASP A 213 -11.59 -0.98 -15.29
C ASP A 213 -11.09 -2.14 -14.43
N THR A 214 -11.91 -3.19 -14.36
CA THR A 214 -11.56 -4.42 -13.66
C THR A 214 -10.38 -5.11 -14.35
N ILE A 215 -9.41 -5.56 -13.55
CA ILE A 215 -8.25 -6.33 -13.99
C ILE A 215 -8.40 -7.78 -13.51
N ARG A 216 -8.21 -8.71 -14.43
CA ARG A 216 -8.17 -10.15 -14.14
C ARG A 216 -6.73 -10.59 -13.87
N ALA A 217 -6.50 -11.22 -12.73
CA ALA A 217 -5.18 -11.72 -12.32
C ALA A 217 -5.30 -13.03 -11.52
N ARG A 218 -4.17 -13.66 -11.21
CA ARG A 218 -4.12 -14.85 -10.34
C ARG A 218 -2.79 -14.96 -9.62
N PHE A 219 -2.83 -15.51 -8.41
CA PHE A 219 -1.61 -15.98 -7.75
C PHE A 219 -1.11 -17.27 -8.41
N LEU A 220 0.17 -17.61 -8.19
CA LEU A 220 0.72 -18.86 -8.67
C LEU A 220 -0.04 -20.04 -8.05
N HIS A 221 -0.49 -20.98 -8.88
CA HIS A 221 -1.31 -22.14 -8.47
C HIS A 221 -2.69 -21.80 -7.85
N ALA A 222 -3.19 -20.59 -8.07
CA ALA A 222 -4.53 -20.18 -7.65
C ALA A 222 -5.45 -19.91 -8.86
N GLU A 223 -6.75 -19.88 -8.59
CA GLU A 223 -7.78 -19.46 -9.54
C GLU A 223 -7.64 -17.97 -9.90
N TYR A 224 -8.17 -17.62 -11.06
CA TYR A 224 -8.28 -16.22 -11.45
C TYR A 224 -9.32 -15.50 -10.61
N PHE A 225 -9.01 -14.26 -10.27
CA PHE A 225 -9.95 -13.33 -9.69
C PHE A 225 -9.85 -11.97 -10.38
N ASP A 226 -10.89 -11.18 -10.15
CA ASP A 226 -11.07 -9.88 -10.73
C ASP A 226 -10.98 -8.83 -9.62
N PHE A 227 -10.28 -7.73 -9.86
CA PHE A 227 -10.25 -6.61 -8.92
C PHE A 227 -10.25 -5.27 -9.66
N ARG A 228 -10.78 -4.23 -9.03
CA ARG A 228 -10.65 -2.86 -9.53
C ARG A 228 -9.42 -2.20 -8.91
N PRO A 229 -8.54 -1.58 -9.70
CA PRO A 229 -7.40 -0.85 -9.17
C PRO A 229 -7.85 0.30 -8.27
N CYS A 230 -7.22 0.43 -7.11
CA CYS A 230 -7.35 1.57 -6.20
C CYS A 230 -6.00 2.30 -6.00
N LEU A 231 -5.02 1.97 -6.84
CA LEU A 231 -3.62 2.36 -6.70
C LEU A 231 -3.22 3.56 -7.56
N LYS A 232 -2.15 4.21 -7.14
CA LYS A 232 -1.39 5.17 -7.94
C LYS A 232 0.01 4.60 -8.20
N LEU A 233 0.40 4.57 -9.47
CA LEU A 233 1.73 4.12 -9.89
C LEU A 233 2.74 5.26 -9.75
N TRP A 234 3.87 4.98 -9.12
CA TRP A 234 5.04 5.85 -9.03
C TRP A 234 6.24 5.14 -9.66
N LEU A 235 6.59 5.60 -10.86
CA LEU A 235 7.64 5.02 -11.68
C LEU A 235 8.88 5.91 -11.64
N ALA A 236 9.98 5.43 -11.08
CA ALA A 236 11.28 6.11 -11.13
C ALA A 236 12.17 5.54 -12.23
N VAL A 237 12.63 6.43 -13.12
CA VAL A 237 13.49 6.07 -14.25
C VAL A 237 14.65 7.06 -14.35
N ASN A 238 15.80 6.57 -14.83
CA ASN A 238 16.96 7.42 -15.13
C ASN A 238 17.02 7.83 -16.60
N HIS A 239 16.40 7.04 -17.47
CA HIS A 239 16.29 7.29 -18.89
C HIS A 239 14.82 7.39 -19.28
N ARG A 240 14.49 8.17 -20.31
CA ARG A 240 13.09 8.26 -20.76
C ARG A 240 12.72 6.92 -21.39
N PRO A 241 11.69 6.22 -20.90
CA PRO A 241 11.32 4.95 -21.47
C PRO A 241 10.66 5.17 -22.84
N LEU A 242 10.75 4.16 -23.71
CA LEU A 242 10.12 4.22 -25.02
C LEU A 242 8.60 4.02 -24.85
N VAL A 243 7.82 4.97 -25.37
CA VAL A 243 6.36 4.91 -25.45
C VAL A 243 5.99 5.06 -26.93
N ARG A 244 5.23 4.10 -27.48
CA ARG A 244 4.73 4.19 -28.87
C ARG A 244 3.34 4.81 -28.96
N ASP A 245 2.62 4.82 -27.85
CA ASP A 245 1.30 5.42 -27.78
C ASP A 245 1.39 6.94 -27.82
N GLU A 246 0.94 7.54 -28.92
CA GLU A 246 0.87 9.00 -29.10
C GLU A 246 -0.50 9.57 -28.70
N SER A 247 -1.43 8.73 -28.23
CA SER A 247 -2.77 9.16 -27.88
C SER A 247 -2.81 10.01 -26.61
N LEU A 248 -3.71 11.00 -26.60
CA LEU A 248 -4.04 11.76 -25.40
C LEU A 248 -4.50 10.86 -24.24
N GLY A 249 -5.08 9.68 -24.53
CA GLY A 249 -5.54 8.73 -23.53
C GLY A 249 -4.41 8.13 -22.67
N PHE A 250 -3.18 8.07 -23.18
CA PHE A 250 -2.00 7.71 -22.37
C PHE A 250 -1.42 8.94 -21.67
N TRP A 251 -1.12 9.98 -22.45
CA TRP A 251 -0.35 11.13 -21.96
C TRP A 251 -1.09 11.98 -20.93
N ARG A 252 -2.43 12.06 -20.99
CA ARG A 252 -3.22 12.77 -19.96
C ARG A 252 -3.14 12.13 -18.58
N LYS A 253 -2.78 10.83 -18.52
CA LYS A 253 -2.65 10.06 -17.27
C LYS A 253 -1.28 10.25 -16.63
N VAL A 254 -0.28 10.74 -17.37
CA VAL A 254 1.09 10.89 -16.84
C VAL A 254 1.22 12.22 -16.12
N ARG A 255 1.86 12.20 -14.95
CA ARG A 255 2.37 13.40 -14.28
C ARG A 255 3.88 13.25 -14.12
N LEU A 256 4.62 14.06 -14.86
CA LEU A 256 6.08 14.08 -14.76
C LEU A 256 6.51 14.80 -13.48
N VAL A 257 7.33 14.15 -12.66
CA VAL A 257 7.95 14.72 -11.46
C VAL A 257 9.45 14.82 -11.71
N PRO A 258 9.99 16.01 -12.00
CA PRO A 258 11.41 16.17 -12.33
C PRO A 258 12.28 16.20 -11.08
N PHE A 259 13.28 15.31 -11.00
CA PHE A 259 14.27 15.25 -9.93
C PHE A 259 15.61 15.82 -10.41
N VAL A 260 15.66 17.12 -10.68
CA VAL A 260 16.78 17.78 -11.38
C VAL A 260 18.09 17.87 -10.59
N GLN A 261 18.05 17.69 -9.27
CA GLN A 261 19.23 17.84 -8.42
C GLN A 261 20.07 16.57 -8.38
N GLN A 262 21.40 16.71 -8.53
CA GLN A 262 22.36 15.60 -8.41
C GLN A 262 23.18 15.76 -7.13
N PHE A 263 23.19 14.72 -6.28
CA PHE A 263 23.99 14.74 -5.05
C PHE A 263 25.34 14.04 -5.28
N LEU A 264 26.45 14.80 -5.12
CA LEU A 264 27.84 14.31 -5.30
C LEU A 264 28.28 13.30 -4.24
N LEU A 265 27.67 13.34 -3.05
CA LEU A 265 27.88 12.36 -2.00
C LEU A 265 26.53 11.82 -1.57
N ASN A 266 26.52 10.53 -1.23
CA ASN A 266 25.39 9.73 -0.77
C ASN A 266 24.87 10.25 0.59
N LYS A 267 24.35 11.48 0.64
CA LYS A 267 23.47 12.02 1.70
C LYS A 267 22.06 11.42 1.57
N ALA A 268 21.96 10.18 1.06
CA ALA A 268 20.75 9.42 1.13
C ALA A 268 20.28 9.44 2.58
N LEU A 269 18.96 9.49 2.77
CA LEU A 269 18.28 9.21 4.02
C LEU A 269 18.60 7.75 4.43
N LYS A 270 19.86 7.44 4.76
CA LYS A 270 20.30 6.15 5.28
C LYS A 270 19.87 6.11 6.74
N GLY A 271 18.74 5.45 7.00
CA GLY A 271 18.28 5.10 8.36
C GLY A 271 17.49 6.18 9.12
N GLN A 272 17.52 7.45 8.71
CA GLN A 272 16.78 8.54 9.38
C GLN A 272 15.27 8.70 9.06
N PRO A 273 14.71 8.26 7.91
CA PRO A 273 13.33 8.58 7.58
C PRO A 273 12.29 7.77 8.37
N LEU A 274 12.73 6.79 9.18
CA LEU A 274 11.87 6.03 10.08
C LEU A 274 11.44 6.85 11.31
N ALA A 275 12.28 7.78 11.78
CA ALA A 275 12.03 8.53 13.01
C ALA A 275 10.92 9.58 12.84
N GLU A 276 10.76 10.12 11.62
CA GLU A 276 9.75 11.13 11.31
C GLU A 276 8.51 10.55 10.63
N SER A 277 8.32 9.22 10.62
CA SER A 277 7.23 8.56 9.88
C SER A 277 5.86 9.14 10.21
N GLU A 278 5.59 9.44 11.48
CA GLU A 278 4.33 10.05 11.94
C GLU A 278 4.11 11.43 11.29
N GLY A 279 5.15 12.26 11.25
CA GLY A 279 5.11 13.58 10.64
C GLY A 279 5.04 13.53 9.12
N ILE A 280 5.63 12.50 8.49
CA ILE A 280 5.54 12.27 7.04
C ILE A 280 4.12 11.82 6.66
N LEU A 281 3.52 10.94 7.46
CA LEU A 281 2.12 10.54 7.31
C LEU A 281 1.19 11.77 7.43
N ALA A 282 1.36 12.58 8.47
CA ALA A 282 0.61 13.82 8.65
C ALA A 282 0.85 14.82 7.50
N TRP A 283 2.10 14.94 7.02
CA TRP A 283 2.45 15.80 5.89
C TRP A 283 1.67 15.43 4.62
N GLY A 284 1.52 14.14 4.29
CA GLY A 284 0.73 13.72 3.13
C GLY A 284 -0.73 14.18 3.19
N LEU A 285 -1.29 14.25 4.39
CA LEU A 285 -2.69 14.58 4.65
C LEU A 285 -2.98 16.09 4.65
N LEU A 286 -2.03 16.92 5.09
CA LEU A 286 -2.23 18.38 5.25
C LEU A 286 -2.64 19.13 3.97
N ARG A 287 -2.46 18.52 2.79
CA ARG A 287 -2.86 19.12 1.50
C ARG A 287 -3.45 18.13 0.50
N GLY A 288 -3.50 16.85 0.82
CA GLY A 288 -3.54 15.79 -0.18
C GLY A 288 -4.85 15.04 -0.32
N VAL A 289 -5.95 15.53 0.24
CA VAL A 289 -7.25 14.90 0.11
C VAL A 289 -8.33 15.96 -0.10
#